data_AF-A0A0G0QIP1-F1
#
_entry.id   AF-A0A0G0QIP1-F1
#
_cell.length_a   1.000
_cell.length_b   1.000
_cell.length_c   1.000
_cell.angle_alpha   90.00
_cell.angle_beta   90.00
_cell.angle_gamma   90.00
#
_symmetry.space_group_name_H-M   'P 1'
#
loop_
_entity.id
_entity.type
_entity.pdbx_description
1 polymer ?
#
loop_
_entity_poly.entity_id
_entity_poly.type
_entity_poly.pdbx_seq_one_letter_code
_entity_poly.pdbx_strand_id
1 'polypeptide(L)'
;MWKLAISFFAILFFLFVGAQPIFAKVNKPASVSTLKNALAPSPSPSPTPSSVPKEVNSFELFWPLASGKTMGESLYSLKTVKEKLRGILIFGKAQKSDYQVFLSTKRTLEAEKLINEGKIDLASKTLQSSLKLLENAKDNWSKAKEANSGGGPEKGNIENQLNNLNVFLNYLSTKNTGDVKSQIDQNGQKIQEFLNSL
;
A
#
# COMPACT_ATOMS: atom_id res chain seq x y z
N MET A 1 -9.31 17.69 -46.04
CA MET A 1 -8.66 18.33 -44.86
C MET A 1 -7.89 17.27 -44.08
N TRP A 2 -6.75 16.84 -44.62
CA TRP A 2 -5.94 15.71 -44.09
C TRP A 2 -4.46 16.06 -44.19
N LYS A 3 -4.07 17.23 -43.65
CA LYS A 3 -2.68 17.70 -43.57
C LYS A 3 -2.32 18.40 -42.26
N LEU A 4 -3.01 18.05 -41.17
CA LEU A 4 -2.80 18.62 -39.83
C LEU A 4 -2.74 17.55 -38.72
N ALA A 5 -2.35 16.32 -39.07
CA ALA A 5 -2.30 15.17 -38.15
C ALA A 5 -0.90 14.58 -37.93
N ILE A 6 0.17 15.23 -38.42
CA ILE A 6 1.54 14.66 -38.39
C ILE A 6 2.52 15.52 -37.56
N SER A 7 2.11 16.68 -37.06
CA SER A 7 3.00 17.62 -36.36
C SER A 7 2.75 17.73 -34.84
N PHE A 8 2.36 16.63 -34.19
CA PHE A 8 2.37 16.52 -32.72
C PHE A 8 2.97 15.21 -32.20
N PHE A 9 3.25 14.24 -33.07
CA PHE A 9 3.85 12.96 -32.68
C PHE A 9 5.39 12.96 -32.66
N ALA A 10 6.03 14.04 -33.13
CA ALA A 10 7.49 14.16 -33.19
C ALA A 10 8.12 14.95 -32.02
N ILE A 11 7.32 15.49 -31.09
CA ILE A 11 7.81 16.28 -29.94
C ILE A 11 7.64 15.54 -28.60
N LEU A 12 7.17 14.29 -28.63
CA LEU A 12 7.02 13.45 -27.43
C LEU A 12 7.84 12.15 -27.47
N PHE A 13 8.95 12.13 -28.23
CA PHE A 13 9.87 10.99 -28.29
C PHE A 13 11.29 11.31 -27.76
N PHE A 14 11.52 12.52 -27.24
CA PHE A 14 12.86 13.00 -26.85
C PHE A 14 12.99 13.44 -25.38
N LEU A 15 12.24 12.82 -24.45
CA LEU A 15 12.41 13.03 -23.00
C LEU A 15 12.58 11.71 -22.20
N PHE A 16 12.94 10.61 -22.86
CA PHE A 16 13.22 9.31 -22.21
C PHE A 16 14.60 8.74 -22.57
N VAL A 17 15.59 9.61 -22.77
CA VAL A 17 17.01 9.20 -22.82
C VAL A 17 17.77 10.08 -21.84
N GLY A 18 17.98 9.55 -20.63
CA GLY A 18 18.67 10.27 -19.56
C GLY A 18 19.05 9.35 -18.40
N ALA A 19 20.29 8.84 -18.48
CA ALA A 19 21.16 8.42 -17.38
C ALA A 19 20.66 7.34 -16.39
N GLN A 20 21.02 6.09 -16.65
CA GLN A 20 21.21 5.08 -15.59
C GLN A 20 22.61 5.32 -14.96
N PRO A 21 22.75 5.43 -13.62
CA PRO A 21 24.07 5.49 -13.00
C PRO A 21 24.77 4.13 -13.04
N ILE A 22 26.04 4.18 -13.44
CA ILE A 22 27.00 3.08 -13.50
C ILE A 22 27.24 2.58 -12.07
N PHE A 23 26.85 1.34 -11.77
CA PHE A 23 27.24 0.69 -10.52
C PHE A 23 28.73 0.35 -10.57
N ALA A 24 29.48 1.04 -9.71
CA ALA A 24 30.88 0.77 -9.44
C ALA A 24 31.06 -0.66 -8.91
N LYS A 25 32.03 -1.34 -9.51
CA LYS A 25 32.52 -2.68 -9.17
C LYS A 25 33.05 -2.67 -7.72
N VAL A 26 32.32 -3.30 -6.79
CA VAL A 26 32.78 -3.48 -5.41
C VAL A 26 33.72 -4.68 -5.32
N ASN A 27 34.84 -4.44 -4.65
CA ASN A 27 35.98 -5.32 -4.45
C ASN A 27 35.63 -6.63 -3.76
N LYS A 28 36.29 -7.69 -4.25
CA LYS A 28 36.39 -9.02 -3.68
C LYS A 28 37.35 -8.97 -2.46
N PRO A 29 36.94 -9.35 -1.23
CA PRO A 29 37.90 -9.62 -0.18
C PRO A 29 38.38 -11.08 -0.24
N ALA A 30 39.58 -11.23 0.32
CA ALA A 30 40.52 -12.33 0.16
C ALA A 30 40.09 -13.65 0.85
N SER A 31 40.78 -14.70 0.42
CA SER A 31 40.75 -16.06 0.97
C SER A 31 40.92 -16.08 2.49
N VAL A 32 40.04 -16.78 3.18
CA VAL A 32 40.22 -17.14 4.59
C VAL A 32 40.90 -18.51 4.65
N SER A 33 42.09 -18.48 5.24
CA SER A 33 42.94 -19.61 5.60
C SER A 33 42.24 -20.61 6.50
N THR A 34 42.36 -21.89 6.12
CA THR A 34 42.09 -23.06 6.95
C THR A 34 43.00 -23.08 8.18
N LEU A 35 42.42 -23.11 9.38
CA LEU A 35 43.04 -23.78 10.53
C LEU A 35 41.96 -24.53 11.32
N LYS A 36 42.31 -25.78 11.62
CA LYS A 36 41.49 -26.86 12.17
C LYS A 36 42.01 -27.16 13.57
N ASN A 37 41.12 -27.20 14.57
CA ASN A 37 41.18 -27.93 15.86
C ASN A 37 40.33 -27.16 16.89
N ALA A 38 39.68 -27.72 17.90
CA ALA A 38 39.10 -29.02 18.25
C ALA A 38 38.39 -28.79 19.62
N LEU A 39 37.32 -29.55 19.90
CA LEU A 39 36.71 -29.80 21.24
C LEU A 39 35.92 -28.69 21.96
N ALA A 40 34.59 -28.76 21.90
CA ALA A 40 33.66 -29.07 23.03
C ALA A 40 32.21 -28.68 22.63
N PRO A 41 31.17 -29.54 22.84
CA PRO A 41 29.79 -29.14 22.61
C PRO A 41 29.33 -28.19 23.72
N SER A 42 29.27 -26.90 23.41
CA SER A 42 28.55 -25.90 24.21
C SER A 42 27.04 -26.17 24.12
N PRO A 43 26.26 -26.07 25.22
CA PRO A 43 24.82 -26.25 25.16
C PRO A 43 24.20 -25.24 24.20
N SER A 44 23.46 -25.76 23.22
CA SER A 44 22.64 -24.99 22.29
C SER A 44 21.77 -24.00 23.08
N PRO A 45 21.82 -22.68 22.80
CA PRO A 45 20.83 -21.77 23.35
C PRO A 45 19.48 -22.16 22.76
N SER A 46 18.61 -22.70 23.63
CA SER A 46 17.21 -22.95 23.33
C SER A 46 16.60 -21.66 22.74
N PRO A 47 15.98 -21.69 21.55
CA PRO A 47 15.35 -20.50 20.99
C PRO A 47 14.19 -20.13 21.92
N THR A 48 14.43 -19.12 22.76
CA THR A 48 13.35 -18.47 23.48
C THR A 48 12.53 -17.74 22.41
N PRO A 49 11.25 -18.06 22.20
CA PRO A 49 10.44 -17.33 21.26
C PRO A 49 10.31 -15.89 21.76
N SER A 50 11.04 -14.96 21.14
CA SER A 50 10.84 -13.53 21.36
C SER A 50 9.44 -13.19 20.88
N SER A 51 8.52 -13.06 21.83
CA SER A 51 7.13 -12.63 21.66
C SER A 51 6.98 -11.14 21.38
N VAL A 52 8.03 -10.48 20.86
CA VAL A 52 7.93 -9.10 20.41
C VAL A 52 7.22 -9.13 19.04
N PRO A 53 6.04 -8.49 18.90
CA PRO A 53 5.41 -8.38 17.59
C PRO A 53 6.42 -7.77 16.63
N LYS A 54 6.73 -8.48 15.54
CA LYS A 54 7.60 -7.99 14.49
C LYS A 54 7.11 -6.59 14.11
N GLU A 55 7.97 -5.60 14.28
CA GLU A 55 7.64 -4.22 13.91
C GLU A 55 7.31 -4.18 12.42
N VAL A 56 6.10 -3.73 12.08
CA VAL A 56 5.67 -3.62 10.68
C VAL A 56 5.96 -2.20 10.22
N ASN A 57 6.87 -2.08 9.25
CA ASN A 57 7.21 -0.81 8.64
C ASN A 57 6.27 -0.53 7.45
N SER A 58 5.49 0.56 7.54
CA SER A 58 4.54 0.93 6.48
C SER A 58 5.23 1.34 5.17
N PHE A 59 6.42 1.93 5.23
CA PHE A 59 7.19 2.30 4.04
C PHE A 59 7.63 1.06 3.25
N GLU A 60 8.15 0.03 3.92
CA GLU A 60 8.56 -1.22 3.25
C GLU A 60 7.36 -1.94 2.63
N LEU A 61 6.23 -1.96 3.34
CA LEU A 61 5.06 -2.72 2.93
C LEU A 61 4.28 -2.08 1.76
N PHE A 62 4.36 -0.76 1.63
CA PHE A 62 3.57 -0.02 0.64
C PHE A 62 4.42 0.74 -0.38
N TRP A 63 5.74 0.58 -0.40
CA TRP A 63 6.61 1.27 -1.37
C TRP A 63 6.08 1.11 -2.81
N PRO A 64 5.92 2.20 -3.60
CA PRO A 64 6.37 3.58 -3.36
C PRO A 64 5.32 4.53 -2.75
N LEU A 65 4.29 4.01 -2.08
CA LEU A 65 3.22 4.81 -1.48
C LEU A 65 3.66 5.42 -0.15
N ALA A 66 3.24 6.66 0.07
CA ALA A 66 3.41 7.39 1.32
C ALA A 66 2.12 8.13 1.68
N SER A 67 1.95 8.50 2.95
CA SER A 67 0.78 9.20 3.48
C SER A 67 0.52 10.56 2.80
N GLY A 68 1.55 11.26 2.34
CA GLY A 68 1.38 12.56 1.66
C GLY A 68 0.72 13.60 2.57
N LYS A 69 -0.27 14.33 2.03
CA LYS A 69 -1.02 15.35 2.78
C LYS A 69 -2.17 14.73 3.59
N THR A 70 -2.26 15.04 4.87
CA THR A 70 -3.29 14.51 5.79
C THR A 70 -4.41 15.51 6.05
N MET A 71 -5.52 15.04 6.63
CA MET A 71 -6.63 15.90 7.00
C MET A 71 -6.14 16.98 7.99
N GLY A 72 -6.55 18.24 7.77
CA GLY A 72 -6.08 19.39 8.55
C GLY A 72 -4.84 20.09 7.98
N GLU A 73 -4.14 19.50 7.01
CA GLU A 73 -3.05 20.17 6.30
C GLU A 73 -3.55 21.02 5.12
N SER A 74 -2.76 22.03 4.75
CA SER A 74 -3.03 22.84 3.56
C SER A 74 -3.06 21.97 2.29
N LEU A 75 -3.93 22.35 1.35
CA LEU A 75 -4.14 21.66 0.07
C LEU A 75 -4.70 20.22 0.19
N TYR A 76 -5.08 19.75 1.38
CA TYR A 76 -5.76 18.45 1.53
C TYR A 76 -7.04 18.37 0.70
N SER A 77 -7.84 19.43 0.69
CA SER A 77 -9.06 19.53 -0.12
C SER A 77 -8.77 19.45 -1.63
N LEU A 78 -7.71 20.10 -2.10
CA LEU A 78 -7.33 20.03 -3.52
C LEU A 78 -6.89 18.61 -3.89
N LYS A 79 -6.14 17.93 -3.00
CA LYS A 79 -5.77 16.53 -3.17
C LYS A 79 -7.02 15.64 -3.28
N THR A 80 -7.98 15.76 -2.37
CA THR A 80 -9.19 14.93 -2.40
C THR A 80 -10.04 15.21 -3.65
N VAL A 81 -10.11 16.46 -4.11
CA VAL A 81 -10.75 16.81 -5.39
C VAL A 81 -10.06 16.11 -6.56
N LYS A 82 -8.73 16.19 -6.66
CA LYS A 82 -7.96 15.51 -7.72
C LYS A 82 -8.18 14.00 -7.72
N GLU A 83 -8.15 13.37 -6.54
CA GLU A 83 -8.38 11.94 -6.37
C GLU A 83 -9.80 11.54 -6.78
N LYS A 84 -10.81 12.36 -6.45
CA LYS A 84 -12.20 12.14 -6.86
C LYS A 84 -12.37 12.26 -8.37
N LEU A 85 -11.80 13.29 -8.99
CA LEU A 85 -11.85 13.48 -10.45
C LEU A 85 -11.24 12.29 -11.19
N ARG A 86 -10.06 11.81 -10.74
CA ARG A 86 -9.46 10.60 -11.31
C ARG A 86 -10.39 9.39 -11.19
N GLY A 87 -11.03 9.18 -10.03
CA GLY A 87 -11.95 8.06 -9.83
C GLY A 87 -13.22 8.12 -10.68
N ILE A 88 -13.68 9.32 -11.07
CA ILE A 88 -14.80 9.52 -12.00
C ILE A 88 -14.40 9.06 -13.40
N LEU A 89 -13.17 9.33 -13.81
CA LEU A 89 -12.64 8.99 -15.14
C LEU A 89 -12.28 7.50 -15.31
N ILE A 90 -12.41 6.69 -14.25
CA ILE A 90 -12.23 5.23 -14.33
C ILE A 90 -13.59 4.58 -14.56
N PHE A 91 -13.79 4.08 -15.78
CA PHE A 91 -15.06 3.50 -16.22
C PHE A 91 -15.20 2.01 -15.91
N GLY A 92 -14.12 1.24 -16.01
CA GLY A 92 -14.15 -0.19 -15.76
C GLY A 92 -14.30 -0.53 -14.28
N LYS A 93 -15.15 -1.51 -13.96
CA LYS A 93 -15.52 -1.85 -12.58
C LYS A 93 -14.36 -2.46 -11.80
N ALA A 94 -13.60 -3.36 -12.42
CA ALA A 94 -12.39 -3.93 -11.81
C ALA A 94 -11.33 -2.85 -11.56
N GLN A 95 -11.07 -1.97 -12.53
CA GLN A 95 -10.12 -0.86 -12.38
C GLN A 95 -10.56 0.15 -11.31
N LYS A 96 -11.87 0.38 -11.20
CA LYS A 96 -12.44 1.26 -10.18
C LYS A 96 -12.32 0.66 -8.78
N SER A 97 -12.49 -0.65 -8.68
CA SER A 97 -12.24 -1.40 -7.45
C SER A 97 -10.78 -1.29 -7.02
N ASP A 98 -9.83 -1.58 -7.92
CA ASP A 98 -8.38 -1.45 -7.66
C ASP A 98 -8.01 -0.03 -7.23
N TYR A 99 -8.54 0.99 -7.93
CA TYR A 99 -8.31 2.38 -7.55
C TYR A 99 -8.88 2.75 -6.17
N GLN A 100 -10.01 2.17 -5.77
CA GLN A 100 -10.60 2.40 -4.45
C GLN A 100 -9.81 1.71 -3.35
N VAL A 101 -9.26 0.51 -3.60
CA VAL A 101 -8.29 -0.12 -2.69
C VAL A 101 -7.05 0.74 -2.55
N PHE A 102 -6.49 1.24 -3.65
CA PHE A 102 -5.37 2.17 -3.64
C PHE A 102 -5.65 3.42 -2.78
N LEU A 103 -6.83 4.04 -2.93
CA LEU A 103 -7.20 5.19 -2.10
C LEU A 103 -7.40 4.80 -0.63
N SER A 104 -7.95 3.63 -0.34
CA SER A 104 -8.07 3.12 1.03
C SER A 104 -6.68 2.95 1.67
N THR A 105 -5.73 2.35 0.95
CA THR A 105 -4.33 2.24 1.38
C THR A 105 -3.76 3.60 1.76
N LYS A 106 -3.96 4.62 0.91
CA LYS A 106 -3.51 5.98 1.23
C LYS A 106 -4.16 6.55 2.48
N ARG A 107 -5.47 6.35 2.66
CA ARG A 107 -6.17 6.82 3.87
C ARG A 107 -5.66 6.11 5.13
N THR A 108 -5.35 4.83 5.06
CA THR A 108 -4.76 4.09 6.17
C THR A 108 -3.36 4.62 6.54
N LEU A 109 -2.51 4.94 5.55
CA LEU A 109 -1.22 5.59 5.78
C LEU A 109 -1.35 7.01 6.34
N GLU A 110 -2.34 7.78 5.85
CA GLU A 110 -2.67 9.09 6.40
C GLU A 110 -3.12 9.00 7.86
N ALA A 111 -3.89 7.96 8.20
CA ALA A 111 -4.33 7.71 9.57
C ALA A 111 -3.18 7.34 10.50
N GLU A 112 -2.23 6.48 10.06
CA GLU A 112 -1.01 6.20 10.82
C GLU A 112 -0.26 7.49 11.16
N LYS A 113 -0.02 8.35 10.15
CA LYS A 113 0.65 9.64 10.38
C LYS A 113 -0.10 10.50 11.40
N LEU A 114 -1.42 10.58 11.30
CA LEU A 114 -2.24 11.35 12.25
C LEU A 114 -2.24 10.77 13.66
N ILE A 115 -2.19 9.44 13.81
CA ILE A 115 -2.03 8.75 15.10
C ILE A 115 -0.70 9.13 15.73
N ASN A 116 0.39 9.06 14.95
CA ASN A 116 1.73 9.41 15.43
C ASN A 116 1.86 10.89 15.81
N GLU A 117 1.06 11.77 15.19
CA GLU A 117 0.95 13.19 15.53
C GLU A 117 -0.02 13.49 16.70
N GLY A 118 -0.67 12.47 17.28
CA GLY A 118 -1.65 12.62 18.36
C GLY A 118 -3.00 13.21 17.92
N LYS A 119 -3.26 13.33 16.61
CA LYS A 119 -4.49 13.90 16.04
C LYS A 119 -5.58 12.83 15.89
N ILE A 120 -5.96 12.22 17.01
CA ILE A 120 -6.83 11.02 17.08
C ILE A 120 -8.17 11.21 16.38
N ASP A 121 -8.84 12.35 16.53
CA ASP A 121 -10.11 12.65 15.86
C ASP A 121 -9.99 12.65 14.33
N LEU A 122 -8.89 13.18 13.81
CA LEU A 122 -8.62 13.23 12.37
C LEU A 122 -8.22 11.85 11.85
N ALA A 123 -7.45 11.08 12.62
CA ALA A 123 -7.13 9.70 12.30
C ALA A 123 -8.39 8.85 12.17
N SER A 124 -9.30 8.97 13.14
CA SER A 124 -10.62 8.33 13.15
C SER A 124 -11.43 8.69 11.88
N LYS A 125 -11.62 9.99 11.59
CA LYS A 125 -12.31 10.42 10.35
C LYS A 125 -11.64 9.88 9.07
N THR A 126 -10.32 9.73 9.09
CA THR A 126 -9.55 9.21 7.97
C THR A 126 -9.76 7.70 7.80
N LEU A 127 -9.81 6.92 8.90
CA LEU A 127 -10.13 5.49 8.89
C LEU A 127 -11.58 5.20 8.47
N GLN A 128 -12.54 6.04 8.85
CA GLN A 128 -13.90 5.96 8.32
C GLN A 128 -13.95 6.19 6.81
N SER A 129 -13.12 7.11 6.30
CA SER A 129 -13.00 7.35 4.86
C SER A 129 -12.38 6.15 4.15
N SER A 130 -11.39 5.48 4.76
CA SER A 130 -10.84 4.21 4.27
C SER A 130 -11.90 3.12 4.19
N LEU A 131 -12.71 2.95 5.25
CA LEU A 131 -13.77 1.94 5.29
C LEU A 131 -14.77 2.11 4.14
N LYS A 132 -15.24 3.34 3.92
CA LYS A 132 -16.14 3.65 2.79
C LYS A 132 -15.50 3.33 1.43
N LEU A 133 -14.19 3.53 1.28
CA LEU A 133 -13.49 3.19 0.04
C LEU A 133 -13.42 1.67 -0.15
N LEU A 134 -13.16 0.90 0.90
CA LEU A 134 -13.17 -0.57 0.86
C LEU A 134 -14.56 -1.13 0.52
N GLU A 135 -15.62 -0.57 1.10
CA GLU A 135 -17.01 -0.96 0.79
C GLU A 135 -17.32 -0.73 -0.69
N ASN A 136 -16.97 0.45 -1.20
CA ASN A 136 -17.15 0.76 -2.62
C ASN A 136 -16.29 -0.14 -3.52
N ALA A 137 -15.07 -0.46 -3.09
CA ALA A 137 -14.17 -1.33 -3.84
C ALA A 137 -14.76 -2.73 -3.99
N LYS A 138 -15.26 -3.30 -2.89
CA LYS A 138 -15.93 -4.60 -2.88
C LYS A 138 -17.17 -4.60 -3.76
N ASP A 139 -18.01 -3.56 -3.69
CA ASP A 139 -19.20 -3.41 -4.55
C ASP A 139 -18.83 -3.36 -6.04
N ASN A 140 -17.81 -2.57 -6.42
CA ASN A 140 -17.35 -2.52 -7.81
C ASN A 140 -16.72 -3.85 -8.25
N TRP A 141 -16.05 -4.58 -7.36
CA TRP A 141 -15.53 -5.91 -7.66
C TRP A 141 -16.64 -6.92 -7.92
N SER A 142 -17.67 -6.96 -7.07
CA SER A 142 -18.84 -7.81 -7.28
C SER A 142 -19.51 -7.55 -8.63
N LYS A 143 -19.72 -6.28 -8.97
CA LYS A 143 -20.25 -5.86 -10.28
C LYS A 143 -19.34 -6.27 -11.45
N ALA A 144 -18.03 -6.22 -11.26
CA ALA A 144 -17.08 -6.69 -12.28
C ALA A 144 -17.22 -8.19 -12.52
N LYS A 145 -17.34 -9.00 -11.45
CA LYS A 145 -17.55 -10.45 -11.53
C LYS A 145 -18.87 -10.80 -12.24
N GLU A 146 -19.96 -10.13 -11.88
CA GLU A 146 -21.27 -10.31 -12.53
C GLU A 146 -21.21 -10.04 -14.04
N ALA A 147 -20.40 -9.06 -14.45
CA ALA A 147 -20.17 -8.73 -15.85
C ALA A 147 -19.07 -9.58 -16.55
N ASN A 148 -18.59 -10.67 -15.91
CA ASN A 148 -17.46 -11.48 -16.39
C ASN A 148 -16.18 -10.68 -16.69
N SER A 149 -16.00 -9.57 -15.98
CA SER A 149 -14.84 -8.66 -16.07
C SER A 149 -14.02 -8.65 -14.77
N GLY A 150 -14.33 -9.54 -13.81
CA GLY A 150 -13.70 -9.66 -12.49
C GLY A 150 -12.44 -10.54 -12.48
N GLY A 151 -11.55 -10.37 -13.44
CA GLY A 151 -10.28 -11.10 -13.55
C GLY A 151 -9.17 -10.22 -14.12
N GLY A 152 -8.00 -10.79 -14.39
CA GLY A 152 -6.87 -10.05 -14.94
C GLY A 152 -5.97 -9.40 -13.87
N PRO A 153 -5.09 -8.44 -14.27
CA PRO A 153 -4.10 -7.84 -13.37
C PRO A 153 -4.72 -7.14 -12.16
N GLU A 154 -5.96 -6.65 -12.28
CA GLU A 154 -6.69 -5.99 -11.20
C GLU A 154 -6.93 -6.93 -10.01
N LYS A 155 -7.23 -8.23 -10.25
CA LYS A 155 -7.43 -9.19 -9.15
C LYS A 155 -6.17 -9.31 -8.28
N GLY A 156 -5.03 -9.53 -8.93
CA GLY A 156 -3.75 -9.69 -8.24
C GLY A 156 -3.32 -8.41 -7.52
N ASN A 157 -3.54 -7.24 -8.14
CA ASN A 157 -3.25 -5.95 -7.51
C ASN A 157 -4.12 -5.70 -6.27
N ILE A 158 -5.41 -6.00 -6.35
CA ILE A 158 -6.36 -5.87 -5.24
C ILE A 158 -5.96 -6.82 -4.12
N GLU A 159 -5.74 -8.09 -4.42
CA GLU A 159 -5.37 -9.12 -3.44
C GLU A 159 -4.08 -8.75 -2.69
N ASN A 160 -3.03 -8.36 -3.43
CA ASN A 160 -1.75 -7.96 -2.84
C ASN A 160 -1.90 -6.74 -1.91
N GLN A 161 -2.62 -5.70 -2.35
CA GLN A 161 -2.82 -4.50 -1.53
C GLN A 161 -3.67 -4.80 -0.29
N LEU A 162 -4.72 -5.61 -0.41
CA LEU A 162 -5.56 -6.01 0.72
C LEU A 162 -4.80 -6.87 1.73
N ASN A 163 -3.96 -7.80 1.27
CA ASN A 163 -3.10 -8.59 2.15
C ASN A 163 -2.12 -7.70 2.93
N ASN A 164 -1.48 -6.75 2.26
CA ASN A 164 -0.60 -5.78 2.90
C ASN A 164 -1.37 -4.91 3.92
N LEU A 165 -2.56 -4.43 3.55
CA LEU A 165 -3.41 -3.68 4.48
C LEU A 165 -3.83 -4.50 5.69
N ASN A 166 -4.15 -5.78 5.51
CA ASN A 166 -4.52 -6.66 6.62
C ASN A 166 -3.37 -6.82 7.62
N VAL A 167 -2.15 -7.10 7.12
CA VAL A 167 -0.93 -7.17 7.95
C VAL A 167 -0.72 -5.87 8.71
N PHE A 168 -0.83 -4.73 8.02
CA PHE A 168 -0.59 -3.43 8.60
C PHE A 168 -1.63 -3.02 9.64
N LEU A 169 -2.92 -3.22 9.37
CA LEU A 169 -3.99 -2.90 10.31
C LEU A 169 -3.96 -3.79 11.54
N ASN A 170 -3.61 -5.07 11.39
CA ASN A 170 -3.40 -5.95 12.55
C ASN A 170 -2.28 -5.42 13.44
N TYR A 171 -1.15 -4.99 12.86
CA TYR A 171 -0.09 -4.31 13.61
C TYR A 171 -0.58 -3.02 14.29
N LEU A 172 -1.24 -2.12 13.55
CA LEU A 172 -1.76 -0.87 14.12
C LEU A 172 -2.77 -1.13 15.24
N SER A 173 -3.60 -2.17 15.13
CA SER A 173 -4.58 -2.55 16.17
C SER A 173 -3.89 -2.90 17.49
N THR A 174 -2.73 -3.56 17.45
CA THR A 174 -1.95 -3.85 18.67
C THR A 174 -1.35 -2.62 19.35
N LYS A 175 -1.23 -1.51 18.62
CA LYS A 175 -0.60 -0.26 19.09
C LYS A 175 -1.59 0.79 19.55
N ASN A 176 -2.87 0.61 19.27
CA ASN A 176 -3.91 1.60 19.52
C ASN A 176 -5.00 1.05 20.43
N THR A 177 -5.76 1.94 21.06
CA THR A 177 -6.90 1.60 21.92
C THR A 177 -8.11 2.48 21.59
N GLY A 178 -9.26 2.21 22.23
CA GLY A 178 -10.48 3.01 22.09
C GLY A 178 -11.02 3.06 20.66
N ASP A 179 -11.56 4.23 20.28
CA ASP A 179 -12.27 4.42 19.02
C ASP A 179 -11.39 4.20 17.78
N VAL A 180 -10.11 4.61 17.84
CA VAL A 180 -9.16 4.39 16.74
C VAL A 180 -8.94 2.89 16.53
N LYS A 181 -8.75 2.13 17.61
CA LYS A 181 -8.64 0.67 17.51
C LYS A 181 -9.90 0.05 16.91
N SER A 182 -11.07 0.46 17.38
CA SER A 182 -12.36 -0.04 16.86
C SER A 182 -12.47 0.17 15.34
N GLN A 183 -12.06 1.33 14.83
CA GLN A 183 -12.09 1.59 13.40
C GLN A 183 -11.02 0.87 12.60
N ILE A 184 -9.82 0.67 13.16
CA ILE A 184 -8.79 -0.19 12.58
C ILE A 184 -9.35 -1.62 12.41
N ASP A 185 -9.98 -2.15 13.46
CA ASP A 185 -10.56 -3.50 13.46
C ASP A 185 -11.70 -3.63 12.43
N GLN A 186 -12.56 -2.62 12.33
CA GLN A 186 -13.62 -2.56 11.30
C GLN A 186 -13.06 -2.58 9.88
N ASN A 187 -11.99 -1.83 9.62
CA ASN A 187 -11.30 -1.85 8.32
C ASN A 187 -10.72 -3.25 8.06
N GLY A 188 -10.07 -3.86 9.05
CA GLY A 188 -9.52 -5.23 8.96
C GLY A 188 -10.58 -6.28 8.63
N GLN A 189 -11.73 -6.23 9.30
CA GLN A 189 -12.88 -7.10 9.00
C GLN A 189 -13.36 -6.92 7.56
N LYS A 190 -13.52 -5.67 7.10
CA LYS A 190 -13.94 -5.38 5.72
C LYS A 190 -12.94 -5.89 4.69
N ILE A 191 -11.65 -5.79 4.97
CA ILE A 191 -10.59 -6.35 4.12
C ILE A 191 -10.71 -7.87 4.03
N GLN A 192 -10.88 -8.56 5.15
CA GLN A 192 -11.02 -10.02 5.15
C GLN A 192 -12.28 -10.47 4.39
N GLU A 193 -13.40 -9.78 4.58
CA GLU A 193 -14.61 -10.02 3.78
C GLU A 193 -14.37 -9.82 2.28
N PHE A 194 -13.57 -8.82 1.91
CA PHE A 194 -13.28 -8.53 0.51
C PHE A 194 -12.36 -9.61 -0.06
N LEU A 195 -11.27 -9.97 0.62
CA LEU A 195 -10.37 -11.07 0.24
C LEU A 195 -11.13 -12.39 0.00
N ASN A 196 -12.05 -12.75 0.91
CA ASN A 196 -12.87 -13.96 0.78
C ASN A 196 -13.83 -13.93 -0.44
N SER A 197 -14.04 -12.76 -1.03
CA SER A 197 -14.91 -12.56 -2.19
C SER A 197 -14.17 -12.44 -3.53
N LEU A 198 -12.83 -12.44 -3.52
CA LEU A 198 -12.01 -12.34 -4.74
C LEU A 198 -12.03 -13.60 -5.58
#